data_AF-A0A3D8HQW2-F1
#
_entry.id   AF-A0A3D8HQW2-F1
#
_cell.length_a   1.000
_cell.length_b   1.000
_cell.length_c   1.000
_cell.angle_alpha   90.00
_cell.angle_beta   90.00
_cell.angle_gamma   90.00
#
_symmetry.space_group_name_H-M   'P 1'
#
loop_
_entity.id
_entity.type
_entity.pdbx_description
1 polymer ?
#
loop_
_entity_poly.entity_id
_entity_poly.type
_entity_poly.pdbx_seq_one_letter_code
_entity_poly.pdbx_strand_id
1 'polypeptide(L)' 'MHLIVCKKNIEKIVFSGNNVFEFLTKEDMRGFKAIRNIATHDYDGLNFAIIEATIKEYLPPIKERIDLFLQQQIN' A
#
# COMPACT_ATOMS: atom_id res chain seq x y z
N MET A 1 -6.97 -8.17 -9.28
CA MET A 1 -5.87 -7.17 -9.25
C MET A 1 -5.34 -7.01 -7.82
N HIS A 2 -4.02 -7.07 -7.62
CA HIS A 2 -3.36 -7.06 -6.30
C HIS A 2 -3.72 -5.84 -5.43
N LEU A 3 -3.92 -4.65 -6.02
CA LEU A 3 -4.30 -3.43 -5.29
C LEU A 3 -5.69 -3.50 -4.62
N ILE A 4 -6.61 -4.31 -5.17
CA ILE A 4 -7.92 -4.57 -4.55
C ILE A 4 -7.74 -5.41 -3.28
N VAL A 5 -6.81 -6.37 -3.30
CA VAL A 5 -6.48 -7.21 -2.14
C VAL A 5 -5.83 -6.37 -1.04
N CYS A 6 -4.88 -5.49 -1.39
CA CYS A 6 -4.28 -4.55 -0.45
C CYS A 6 -5.34 -3.66 0.22
N LYS A 7 -6.28 -3.09 -0.55
CA LYS A 7 -7.38 -2.29 -0.02
C LYS A 7 -8.20 -3.06 1.02
N LYS A 8 -8.61 -4.30 0.69
CA LYS A 8 -9.39 -5.15 1.61
C LYS A 8 -8.64 -5.48 2.90
N ASN A 9 -7.33 -5.70 2.83
CA ASN A 9 -6.53 -5.98 4.02
C ASN A 9 -6.37 -4.74 4.90
N ILE A 10 -6.14 -3.56 4.31
CA ILE A 10 -6.13 -2.29 5.05
C ILE A 10 -7.46 -2.05 5.75
N GLU A 11 -8.59 -2.28 5.06
CA GLU A 11 -9.93 -2.17 5.66
C GLU A 11 -10.09 -3.13 6.85
N LYS A 12 -9.67 -4.39 6.72
CA LYS A 12 -9.71 -5.36 7.84
C LYS A 12 -8.93 -4.92 9.07
N ILE A 13 -7.74 -4.31 8.88
CA ILE A 13 -6.91 -3.82 9.98
C ILE A 13 -7.61 -2.66 10.69
N VAL A 14 -8.20 -1.73 9.94
CA VAL A 14 -8.99 -0.63 10.52
C VAL A 14 -10.21 -1.17 11.27
N PHE A 15 -10.92 -2.16 10.70
CA PHE A 15 -12.07 -2.80 11.34
C PHE A 15 -11.71 -3.57 12.62
N SER A 16 -10.49 -4.11 12.72
CA SER A 16 -10.02 -4.80 13.93
C SER A 16 -9.63 -3.84 15.06
N GLY A 17 -9.76 -2.52 14.87
CA GLY A 17 -9.39 -1.50 15.85
C GLY A 17 -7.90 -1.18 15.90
N ASN A 18 -7.10 -1.78 15.01
CA ASN A 18 -5.67 -1.52 14.94
C ASN A 18 -5.40 -0.19 14.23
N ASN A 19 -4.43 0.56 14.75
CA ASN A 19 -4.08 1.84 14.19
C ASN A 19 -3.18 1.67 12.96
N VAL A 20 -3.79 1.72 11.77
CA VAL A 20 -3.06 1.61 10.49
C VAL A 20 -1.97 2.68 10.32
N PHE A 21 -2.09 3.80 11.04
CA PHE A 21 -1.12 4.89 10.99
C PHE A 21 0.20 4.58 11.73
N GLU A 22 0.27 3.46 12.45
CA GLU A 22 1.54 2.97 13.03
C GLU A 22 2.55 2.56 11.95
N PHE A 23 2.09 2.20 10.75
CA PHE A 23 2.96 1.73 9.68
C PHE A 23 2.65 2.33 8.30
N LEU A 24 1.51 3.00 8.10
CA LEU A 24 1.17 3.73 6.86
C LEU A 24 0.87 5.21 7.13
N THR A 25 1.54 6.10 6.40
CA THR A 25 1.27 7.54 6.47
C THR A 25 -0.01 7.92 5.71
N LYS A 26 -0.48 9.15 5.91
CA LYS A 26 -1.59 9.69 5.11
C LYS A 26 -1.23 9.81 3.63
N GLU A 27 0.01 10.16 3.30
CA GLU A 27 0.52 10.14 1.93
C GLU A 27 0.47 8.73 1.32
N ASP A 28 0.91 7.70 2.04
CA ASP A 28 0.87 6.31 1.56
C ASP A 28 -0.57 5.88 1.21
N MET A 29 -1.52 6.23 2.07
CA MET A 29 -2.95 5.95 1.87
C MET A 29 -3.52 6.66 0.65
N ARG A 30 -3.13 7.92 0.42
CA ARG A 30 -3.52 8.68 -0.79
C ARG A 30 -2.90 8.07 -2.04
N GLY A 31 -1.62 7.73 -2.00
CA GLY A 31 -0.91 7.07 -3.10
C GLY A 31 -1.54 5.74 -3.49
N PHE A 32 -1.86 4.89 -2.50
CA PHE A 32 -2.54 3.61 -2.72
C PHE A 32 -3.88 3.78 -3.43
N LYS A 33 -4.68 4.78 -3.02
CA LYS A 33 -5.97 5.07 -3.63
C LYS A 33 -5.83 5.56 -5.07
N ALA A 34 -4.85 6.43 -5.32
CA ALA A 34 -4.55 6.94 -6.66
C ALA A 34 -4.12 5.82 -7.61
N ILE A 35 -3.11 5.03 -7.24
CA ILE A 35 -2.60 3.93 -8.07
C ILE A 35 -3.70 2.90 -8.33
N ARG A 36 -4.51 2.54 -7.32
CA ARG A 36 -5.66 1.65 -7.52
C ARG A 36 -6.63 2.20 -8.56
N ASN A 37 -6.96 3.49 -8.49
CA ASN A 37 -7.92 4.09 -9.41
C ASN A 37 -7.41 4.12 -10.85
N ILE A 38 -6.15 4.53 -11.04
CA ILE A 38 -5.50 4.56 -12.37
C ILE A 38 -5.40 3.14 -12.92
N ALA A 39 -4.88 2.18 -12.15
CA ALA A 39 -4.76 0.78 -12.57
C ALA A 39 -6.11 0.06 -12.82
N THR A 40 -7.25 0.62 -12.39
CA THR A 40 -8.57 0.01 -12.62
C THR A 40 -9.30 0.62 -13.82
N HIS A 41 -9.09 1.91 -14.12
CA HIS A 41 -9.91 2.64 -15.10
C HIS A 41 -9.11 3.29 -16.23
N ASP A 42 -7.81 3.51 -16.06
CA ASP A 42 -6.99 4.33 -16.97
C ASP A 42 -5.62 3.68 -17.20
N TYR A 43 -5.66 2.45 -17.73
CA TYR A 43 -4.47 1.63 -17.96
C TYR A 43 -3.58 2.18 -19.08
N ASP A 44 -4.16 2.89 -20.05
CA ASP A 44 -3.44 3.48 -21.18
C ASP A 44 -2.78 4.83 -20.81
N GLY A 45 -3.32 5.55 -19.82
CA GLY A 45 -2.73 6.79 -19.27
C GLY A 45 -1.61 6.55 -18.25
N LEU A 46 -1.24 5.29 -18.00
CA LEU A 46 -0.28 4.91 -16.96
C LEU A 46 1.16 5.23 -17.42
N ASN A 47 1.85 6.12 -16.71
CA ASN A 47 3.28 6.34 -16.96
C ASN A 47 4.10 5.20 -16.33
N PHE A 48 4.52 4.25 -17.17
CA PHE A 48 5.28 3.07 -16.74
C PHE A 48 6.60 3.40 -16.04
N ALA A 49 7.26 4.52 -16.37
CA ALA A 49 8.47 4.94 -15.68
C ALA A 49 8.18 5.35 -14.23
N ILE A 50 7.05 6.02 -13.98
CA ILE A 50 6.62 6.36 -12.62
C ILE A 50 6.26 5.10 -11.83
N ILE A 51 5.61 4.13 -12.47
CA ILE A 51 5.27 2.86 -11.83
C ILE A 51 6.51 2.05 -11.50
N GLU A 52 7.47 1.98 -12.42
CA GLU A 52 8.73 1.29 -12.20
C GLU A 52 9.49 1.92 -11.03
N ALA A 53 9.62 3.25 -10.99
CA ALA A 53 10.23 3.96 -9.87
C ALA A 53 9.48 3.69 -8.55
N THR A 54 8.15 3.70 -8.58
CA THR A 54 7.32 3.35 -7.41
C THR A 54 7.61 1.94 -6.91
N ILE A 55 7.71 0.96 -7.82
CA ILE A 55 8.01 -0.43 -7.48
C ILE A 55 9.41 -0.58 -6.90
N LYS A 56 10.41 0.10 -7.47
CA LYS A 56 11.81 -0.03 -7.06
C LYS A 56 12.16 0.74 -5.79
N GLU A 57 11.58 1.92 -5.59
CA GLU A 57 12.03 2.86 -4.56
C GLU A 57 11.06 2.96 -3.39
N TYR A 58 9.75 2.84 -3.63
CA TYR A 58 8.73 3.14 -2.63
C TYR A 58 8.07 1.89 -2.04
N LEU A 59 7.92 0.80 -2.80
CA LEU A 59 7.38 -0.45 -2.27
C LEU A 59 8.30 -1.18 -1.27
N PRO A 60 9.64 -1.24 -1.46
CA PRO A 60 10.51 -1.97 -0.53
C PRO A 60 10.49 -1.41 0.91
N PRO A 61 10.58 -0.08 1.14
CA PRO A 61 10.48 0.46 2.50
C PRO A 61 9.13 0.17 3.17
N ILE A 62 8.03 0.14 2.40
CA ILE A 62 6.70 -0.24 2.93
C ILE A 62 6.71 -1.71 3.37
N LYS A 63 7.30 -2.60 2.57
CA LYS A 63 7.43 -4.02 2.91
C LYS A 63 8.24 -4.20 4.21
N GLU A 64 9.38 -3.52 4.34
CA GLU A 64 10.22 -3.59 5.54
C GLU A 64 9.46 -3.17 6.80
N ARG A 65 8.68 -2.09 6.74
CA ARG A 65 7.85 -1.64 7.88
C ARG A 65 6.79 -2.67 8.27
N ILE A 66 6.15 -3.30 7.28
CA ILE A 66 5.17 -4.38 7.54
C ILE A 66 5.86 -5.57 8.20
N ASP A 67 7.02 -5.99 7.68
CA ASP A 67 7.76 -7.12 8.23
C ASP A 67 8.19 -6.85 9.68
N LEU A 68 8.69 -5.63 9.97
CA LEU A 68 9.04 -5.20 11.33
C LEU A 68 7.83 -5.22 12.28
N PHE A 69 6.69 -4.71 11.84
CA PHE A 69 5.45 -4.74 12.62
C PHE A 69 5.03 -6.18 12.94
N LEU A 70 5.06 -7.09 11.95
CA LEU A 70 4.68 -8.49 12.15
C LEU A 70 5.64 -9.21 13.10
N GLN A 71 6.94 -8.94 13.02
CA GLN A 71 7.92 -9.50 13.96
C GLN A 71 7.67 -9.08 15.41
N GLN A 72 7.21 -7.84 15.63
CA GLN A 72 6.88 -7.33 16.96
C GLN A 72 5.62 -7.98 17.57
N GLN A 73 4.74 -8.57 16.76
CA GLN A 73 3.51 -9.24 17.21
C GLN A 73 3.72 -10.73 17.53
N ILE A 74 4.88 -11.30 17.16
CA ILE A 74 5.21 -12.72 17.39
C ILE A 74 6.00 -12.91 18.71
N ASN A 75 6.51 -11.84 19.31
CA ASN A 75 7.12 -11.81 20.65
C ASN A 75 6.13 -11.32 21.70
#